data_AF-A0A7S1RF66-F1
#
_entry.id   AF-A0A7S1RF66-F1
#
_cell.length_a   1.000
_cell.length_b   1.000
_cell.length_c   1.000
_cell.angle_alpha   90.00
_cell.angle_beta   90.00
_cell.angle_gamma   90.00
#
_symmetry.space_group_name_H-M   'P 1'
#
loop_
_entity.id
_entity.type
_entity.pdbx_description
1 polymer ?
#
loop_
_entity_poly.entity_id
_entity_poly.type
_entity_poly.pdbx_seq_one_letter_code
_entity_poly.pdbx_strand_id
1 'polypeptide(L)'
;GKRRKSTMLTTLRERAELLGLQVENFLHWDDYSEGFFVGANNSGYGLHVDCVPSSNVGSVFAGHKLLAIWGFQEESRKIKKMHSRELFVAPLNQPQVRALERACAVAIAPPGSIYIFSGAVAHAVANVGFTAPSDGCPPRPSIVASSYEAFVGLHPQHLEVLM
;
A
#
# COMPACT_ATOMS: atom_id res chain seq x y z
N GLY A 1 -27.77 -45.15 -4.27
CA GLY A 1 -27.54 -43.86 -4.95
C GLY A 1 -26.58 -43.02 -4.15
N LYS A 2 -25.39 -42.71 -4.69
CA LYS A 2 -24.40 -41.86 -4.03
C LYS A 2 -24.89 -40.40 -4.08
N ARG A 3 -25.21 -39.82 -2.92
CA ARG A 3 -25.41 -38.36 -2.78
C ARG A 3 -24.08 -37.67 -3.11
N ARG A 4 -24.07 -36.81 -4.14
CA ARG A 4 -22.97 -35.85 -4.37
C ARG A 4 -22.86 -34.97 -3.11
N LYS A 5 -21.72 -35.02 -2.42
CA LYS A 5 -21.33 -33.94 -1.49
C LYS A 5 -21.15 -32.69 -2.34
N SER A 6 -21.93 -31.65 -2.05
CA SER A 6 -21.76 -30.33 -2.66
C SER A 6 -20.31 -29.89 -2.52
N THR A 7 -19.67 -29.51 -3.62
CA THR A 7 -18.31 -28.94 -3.66
C THR A 7 -18.29 -27.44 -3.40
N MET A 8 -19.41 -26.83 -3.01
CA MET A 8 -19.45 -25.41 -2.67
C MET A 8 -19.10 -25.23 -1.19
N LEU A 9 -17.81 -25.38 -0.87
CA LEU A 9 -17.24 -24.63 0.23
C LEU A 9 -17.17 -23.18 -0.25
N THR A 10 -18.08 -22.34 0.23
CA THR A 10 -18.03 -20.89 -0.03
C THR A 10 -16.64 -20.39 0.30
N THR A 11 -16.03 -19.77 -0.69
CA THR A 11 -14.70 -19.15 -0.62
C THR A 11 -14.71 -18.05 0.45
N LEU A 12 -13.54 -17.69 0.96
CA LEU A 12 -13.41 -16.59 1.92
C LEU A 12 -14.02 -15.27 1.38
N ARG A 13 -13.96 -15.06 0.06
CA ARG A 13 -14.64 -13.96 -0.66
C ARG A 13 -16.15 -13.98 -0.47
N GLU A 14 -16.78 -15.11 -0.76
CA GLU A 14 -18.25 -15.24 -0.65
C GLU A 14 -18.74 -15.10 0.79
N ARG A 15 -17.92 -15.50 1.78
CA ARG A 15 -18.25 -15.30 3.20
C ARG A 15 -18.18 -13.83 3.61
N ALA A 16 -17.23 -13.06 3.09
CA ALA A 16 -17.12 -11.63 3.34
C ALA A 16 -18.26 -10.84 2.66
N GLU A 17 -18.65 -11.24 1.45
CA GLU A 17 -19.80 -10.67 0.73
C GLU A 17 -21.14 -11.03 1.39
N LEU A 18 -21.29 -12.24 1.95
CA LEU A 18 -22.54 -12.72 2.60
C LEU A 18 -22.74 -12.23 4.04
N LEU A 19 -21.67 -12.02 4.82
CA LEU A 19 -21.75 -11.77 6.26
C LEU A 19 -21.43 -10.32 6.65
N GLY A 20 -21.51 -9.39 5.69
CA GLY A 20 -21.21 -7.97 5.92
C GLY A 20 -21.67 -7.49 7.30
N LEU A 21 -20.76 -6.82 8.01
CA LEU A 21 -20.92 -6.07 9.28
C LEU A 21 -20.44 -6.70 10.60
N GLN A 22 -19.69 -7.82 10.63
CA GLN A 22 -19.08 -8.31 11.90
C GLN A 22 -17.55 -8.39 11.94
N VAL A 23 -16.83 -7.76 11.00
CA VAL A 23 -15.36 -7.75 11.01
C VAL A 23 -14.88 -6.32 11.21
N GLU A 24 -14.45 -5.98 12.43
CA GLU A 24 -13.99 -4.62 12.79
C GLU A 24 -12.76 -4.13 12.00
N ASN A 25 -12.13 -4.99 11.20
CA ASN A 25 -11.11 -4.61 10.23
C ASN A 25 -11.14 -5.58 9.05
N PHE A 26 -11.69 -5.17 7.90
CA PHE A 26 -11.46 -5.90 6.65
C PHE A 26 -10.88 -4.96 5.59
N LEU A 27 -9.56 -5.06 5.40
CA LEU A 27 -8.86 -4.56 4.23
C LEU A 27 -9.04 -5.62 3.14
N HIS A 28 -9.88 -5.35 2.14
CA HIS A 28 -9.82 -6.13 0.91
C HIS A 28 -8.57 -5.69 0.14
N TRP A 29 -7.53 -6.51 0.24
CA TRP A 29 -6.29 -6.41 -0.51
C TRP A 29 -6.28 -7.62 -1.44
N ASP A 30 -6.38 -7.38 -2.75
CA ASP A 30 -6.24 -8.46 -3.73
C ASP A 30 -4.77 -8.92 -3.70
N ASP A 31 -4.55 -10.13 -3.19
CA ASP A 31 -3.26 -10.79 -3.13
C ASP A 31 -2.94 -11.59 -4.40
N TYR A 32 -3.74 -11.45 -5.47
CA TYR A 32 -3.53 -12.11 -6.76
C TYR A 32 -3.53 -11.13 -7.93
N SER A 33 -2.38 -10.49 -8.14
CA SER A 33 -1.88 -10.05 -9.46
C SER A 33 -2.70 -9.01 -10.26
N GLU A 34 -3.73 -8.39 -9.71
CA GLU A 34 -4.34 -7.21 -10.33
C GLU A 34 -3.95 -5.98 -9.55
N GLY A 35 -2.84 -5.36 -9.97
CA GLY A 35 -2.26 -4.19 -9.36
C GLY A 35 -3.10 -2.94 -9.59
N PHE A 36 -4.39 -2.94 -9.24
CA PHE A 36 -5.27 -1.77 -9.23
C PHE A 36 -5.91 -1.60 -7.86
N PHE A 37 -5.92 -0.38 -7.35
CA PHE A 37 -6.26 -0.03 -5.98
C PHE A 37 -7.25 1.11 -5.99
N VAL A 38 -8.38 0.93 -5.31
CA VAL A 38 -9.39 1.96 -5.08
C VAL A 38 -9.62 2.11 -3.59
N GLY A 39 -9.56 3.33 -3.06
CA GLY A 39 -9.78 3.56 -1.64
C GLY A 39 -10.05 5.01 -1.27
N ALA A 40 -10.70 5.20 -0.11
CA ALA A 40 -11.02 6.50 0.45
C ALA A 40 -9.90 7.00 1.39
N ASN A 41 -10.14 8.11 2.09
CA ASN A 41 -9.22 8.66 3.09
C ASN A 41 -8.75 7.59 4.11
N ASN A 42 -7.48 7.66 4.50
CA ASN A 42 -6.84 6.77 5.48
C ASN A 42 -6.85 5.27 5.10
N SER A 43 -7.21 4.91 3.87
CA SER A 43 -6.95 3.58 3.34
C SER A 43 -5.53 3.51 2.78
N GLY A 44 -4.88 2.38 2.90
CA GLY A 44 -3.48 2.22 2.50
C GLY A 44 -2.99 0.83 2.81
N TYR A 45 -1.67 0.66 2.76
CA TYR A 45 -1.03 -0.58 3.15
C TYR A 45 0.03 -0.34 4.19
N GLY A 46 0.09 -1.25 5.15
CA GLY A 46 1.02 -1.14 6.27
C GLY A 46 2.47 -1.13 5.79
N LEU A 47 3.36 -0.56 6.60
CA LEU A 47 4.78 -0.55 6.31
C LEU A 47 5.27 -1.99 6.08
N HIS A 48 5.91 -2.20 4.94
CA HIS A 48 6.41 -3.49 4.54
C HIS A 48 7.62 -3.36 3.61
N VAL A 49 8.20 -4.51 3.30
CA VAL A 49 9.14 -4.72 2.20
C VAL A 49 8.50 -5.82 1.36
N ASP A 50 8.48 -5.67 0.05
CA ASP A 50 7.92 -6.67 -0.85
C ASP A 50 8.53 -8.05 -0.64
N CYS A 51 7.71 -9.09 -0.90
CA CYS A 51 8.10 -10.49 -0.69
C CYS A 51 9.24 -10.93 -1.62
N VAL A 52 9.41 -10.23 -2.74
CA VAL A 52 10.48 -10.41 -3.71
C VAL A 52 11.18 -9.05 -3.81
N PRO A 53 12.51 -8.97 -3.97
CA PRO A 53 13.22 -7.71 -4.20
C PRO A 53 12.99 -7.17 -5.63
N SER A 54 11.75 -7.27 -6.12
CA SER A 54 11.25 -6.54 -7.27
C SER A 54 11.09 -5.07 -6.92
N SER A 55 11.34 -4.21 -7.89
CA SER A 55 10.94 -2.80 -7.83
C SER A 55 9.53 -2.69 -8.36
N ASN A 56 8.81 -1.64 -7.97
CA ASN A 56 7.44 -1.46 -8.45
C ASN A 56 7.32 -0.13 -9.17
N VAL A 57 6.56 -0.12 -10.26
CA VAL A 57 6.10 1.07 -10.94
C VAL A 57 4.63 1.22 -10.66
N GLY A 58 4.18 2.42 -10.28
CA GLY A 58 2.78 2.70 -10.04
C GLY A 58 2.29 3.94 -10.75
N SER A 59 0.99 3.97 -10.99
CA SER A 59 0.28 5.09 -11.62
C SER A 59 -0.86 5.55 -10.72
N VAL A 60 -1.13 6.85 -10.67
CA VAL A 60 -2.29 7.41 -9.98
C VAL A 60 -3.27 7.93 -11.01
N PHE A 61 -4.46 7.33 -11.09
CA PHE A 61 -5.51 7.71 -12.04
C PHE A 61 -6.44 8.80 -11.47
N ALA A 62 -6.75 8.71 -10.16
CA ALA A 62 -7.58 9.67 -9.47
C ALA A 62 -7.16 9.81 -8.00
N GLY A 63 -7.50 10.95 -7.38
CA GLY A 63 -7.12 11.27 -6.00
C GLY A 63 -5.61 11.46 -5.78
N HIS A 64 -5.20 11.57 -4.52
CA HIS A 64 -3.81 11.78 -4.15
C HIS A 64 -3.30 10.61 -3.30
N LYS A 65 -2.15 10.06 -3.68
CA LYS A 65 -1.49 8.97 -2.96
C LYS A 65 -0.24 9.49 -2.26
N LEU A 66 -0.13 9.25 -0.97
CA LEU A 66 1.06 9.48 -0.17
C LEU A 66 1.95 8.24 -0.23
N LEU A 67 3.24 8.45 -0.44
CA LEU A 67 4.27 7.42 -0.39
C LEU A 67 5.36 7.85 0.58
N ALA A 68 5.82 6.93 1.42
CA ALA A 68 7.01 7.10 2.25
C ALA A 68 7.96 5.91 2.01
N ILE A 69 9.24 6.21 1.81
CA ILE A 69 10.28 5.24 1.51
C ILE A 69 11.46 5.47 2.47
N TRP A 70 12.00 4.40 3.04
CA TRP A 70 13.16 4.45 3.94
C TRP A 70 14.45 4.03 3.23
N GLY A 71 15.61 4.23 3.87
CA GLY A 71 16.89 3.82 3.27
C GLY A 71 16.99 2.30 3.06
N PHE A 72 17.75 1.89 2.06
CA PHE A 72 18.01 0.47 1.75
C PHE A 72 18.69 -0.27 2.91
N GLN A 73 18.55 -1.60 2.94
CA GLN A 73 19.17 -2.51 3.93
C GLN A 73 18.92 -2.16 5.40
N GLU A 74 19.88 -1.56 6.10
CA GLU A 74 19.88 -1.42 7.55
C GLU A 74 18.70 -0.56 8.03
N GLU A 75 18.43 0.54 7.35
CA GLU A 75 17.31 1.42 7.69
C GLU A 75 15.96 0.74 7.44
N SER A 76 15.82 0.07 6.30
CA SER A 76 14.64 -0.76 5.99
C SER A 76 14.43 -1.87 7.02
N ARG A 77 15.49 -2.54 7.49
CA ARG A 77 15.42 -3.57 8.53
C ARG A 77 15.01 -2.99 9.88
N LYS A 78 15.60 -1.87 10.28
CA LYS A 78 15.27 -1.17 11.54
C LYS A 78 13.81 -0.73 11.54
N ILE A 79 13.37 -0.03 10.50
CA ILE A 79 12.02 0.51 10.44
C ILE A 79 10.97 -0.62 10.38
N LYS A 80 11.23 -1.67 9.59
CA LYS A 80 10.37 -2.85 9.53
C LYS A 80 10.28 -3.55 10.88
N LYS A 81 11.38 -3.68 11.62
CA LYS A 81 11.36 -4.30 12.96
C LYS A 81 10.48 -3.52 13.94
N MET A 82 10.45 -2.19 13.84
CA MET A 82 9.70 -1.34 14.77
C MET A 82 8.24 -1.16 14.40
N HIS A 83 7.92 -1.06 13.10
CA HIS A 83 6.61 -0.63 12.59
C HIS A 83 6.01 -1.60 11.56
N SER A 84 6.40 -2.88 11.59
CA SER A 84 5.91 -3.88 10.63
C SER A 84 4.38 -3.90 10.57
N ARG A 85 3.82 -3.73 9.37
CA ARG A 85 2.38 -3.72 9.09
C ARG A 85 1.59 -2.58 9.73
N GLU A 86 2.24 -1.60 10.34
CA GLU A 86 1.55 -0.40 10.83
C GLU A 86 1.12 0.48 9.66
N LEU A 87 -0.11 1.01 9.74
CA LEU A 87 -0.62 2.00 8.80
C LEU A 87 -0.17 3.40 9.22
N PHE A 88 0.46 4.11 8.28
CA PHE A 88 0.90 5.49 8.45
C PHE A 88 -0.18 6.44 7.92
N VAL A 89 -1.28 6.55 8.66
CA VAL A 89 -2.46 7.36 8.32
C VAL A 89 -2.83 8.27 9.49
N ALA A 90 -3.54 9.36 9.21
CA ALA A 90 -3.88 10.33 10.24
C ALA A 90 -4.97 9.79 11.20
N PRO A 91 -4.88 10.09 12.52
CA PRO A 91 -3.81 10.84 13.18
C PRO A 91 -2.56 9.97 13.41
N LEU A 92 -1.39 10.50 13.09
CA LEU A 92 -0.12 9.82 13.35
C LEU A 92 0.26 9.95 14.82
N ASN A 93 0.72 8.85 15.43
CA ASN A 93 1.32 8.90 16.76
C ASN A 93 2.78 9.39 16.69
N GLN A 94 3.33 9.81 17.84
CA GLN A 94 4.71 10.33 17.89
C GLN A 94 5.79 9.36 17.38
N PRO A 95 5.74 8.04 17.68
CA PRO A 95 6.60 7.06 17.03
C PRO A 95 6.54 7.07 15.49
N GLN A 96 5.33 7.11 14.92
CA GLN A 96 5.13 7.15 13.47
C GLN A 96 5.64 8.45 12.84
N VAL A 97 5.46 9.59 13.51
CA VAL A 97 6.03 10.87 13.06
C VAL A 97 7.56 10.78 13.00
N ARG A 98 8.21 10.33 14.08
CA ARG A 98 9.68 10.14 14.10
C ARG A 98 10.16 9.13 13.06
N ALA A 99 9.36 8.10 12.78
CA ALA A 99 9.65 7.15 11.71
C ALA A 99 9.62 7.84 10.34
N LEU A 100 8.60 8.66 10.05
CA LEU A 100 8.49 9.42 8.80
C LEU A 100 9.60 10.47 8.64
N GLU A 101 10.04 11.13 9.71
CA GLU A 101 11.18 12.07 9.68
C GLU A 101 12.49 11.40 9.23
N ARG A 102 12.59 10.07 9.37
CA ARG A 102 13.72 9.27 8.91
C ARG A 102 13.54 8.67 7.52
N ALA A 103 12.39 8.87 6.88
CA ALA A 103 12.18 8.46 5.51
C ALA A 103 13.13 9.25 4.60
N CYS A 104 13.73 8.58 3.62
CA CYS A 104 14.58 9.26 2.63
C CYS A 104 13.74 10.02 1.60
N ALA A 105 12.50 9.60 1.39
CA ALA A 105 11.54 10.28 0.54
C ALA A 105 10.13 10.15 1.13
N VAL A 106 9.44 11.29 1.20
CA VAL A 106 7.99 11.36 1.43
C VAL A 106 7.42 12.20 0.30
N ALA A 107 6.48 11.64 -0.46
CA ALA A 107 5.92 12.27 -1.65
C ALA A 107 4.41 12.11 -1.71
N ILE A 108 3.74 13.13 -2.25
CA ILE A 108 2.33 13.06 -2.64
C ILE A 108 2.29 12.98 -4.16
N ALA A 109 1.73 11.89 -4.67
CA ALA A 109 1.50 11.66 -6.09
C ALA A 109 0.07 12.11 -6.45
N PRO A 110 -0.10 13.21 -7.21
CA PRO A 110 -1.41 13.62 -7.74
C PRO A 110 -1.87 12.73 -8.91
N PRO A 111 -3.14 12.89 -9.36
CA PRO A 111 -3.62 12.22 -10.56
C PRO A 111 -2.73 12.48 -11.78
N GLY A 112 -2.48 11.45 -12.59
CA GLY A 112 -1.58 11.47 -13.74
C GLY A 112 -0.12 11.16 -13.41
N SER A 113 0.24 11.00 -12.13
CA SER A 113 1.62 10.70 -11.74
C SER A 113 1.98 9.24 -12.00
N ILE A 114 3.23 9.04 -12.40
CA ILE A 114 3.92 7.75 -12.37
C ILE A 114 4.98 7.83 -11.27
N TYR A 115 5.05 6.81 -10.42
CA TYR A 115 6.08 6.69 -9.40
C TYR A 115 6.78 5.34 -9.52
N ILE A 116 8.05 5.31 -9.14
CA ILE A 116 8.85 4.09 -9.08
C ILE A 116 9.45 4.02 -7.68
N PHE A 117 9.36 2.86 -7.04
CA PHE A 117 10.13 2.60 -5.83
C PHE A 117 11.01 1.36 -6.02
N SER A 118 12.24 1.48 -5.53
CA SER A 118 13.23 0.41 -5.61
C SER A 118 12.82 -0.78 -4.76
N GLY A 119 13.17 -1.97 -5.24
CA GLY A 119 12.95 -3.22 -4.52
C GLY A 119 13.80 -3.36 -3.27
N ALA A 120 13.37 -4.24 -2.37
CA ALA A 120 14.03 -4.49 -1.08
C ALA A 120 14.17 -3.24 -0.17
N VAL A 121 13.32 -2.24 -0.39
CA VAL A 121 13.23 -1.04 0.45
C VAL A 121 11.92 -1.05 1.23
N ALA A 122 11.99 -0.70 2.51
CA ALA A 122 10.80 -0.51 3.32
C ALA A 122 10.03 0.71 2.82
N HIS A 123 8.73 0.54 2.66
CA HIS A 123 7.85 1.59 2.20
C HIS A 123 6.45 1.47 2.82
N ALA A 124 5.75 2.61 2.83
CA ALA A 124 4.37 2.73 3.28
C ALA A 124 3.61 3.61 2.29
N VAL A 125 2.33 3.30 2.09
CA VAL A 125 1.45 4.05 1.20
C VAL A 125 0.12 4.33 1.87
N ALA A 126 -0.42 5.52 1.60
CA ALA A 126 -1.71 5.94 2.12
C ALA A 126 -2.46 6.80 1.10
N ASN A 127 -3.77 6.69 1.10
CA ASN A 127 -4.66 7.54 0.34
C ASN A 127 -4.94 8.80 1.18
N VAL A 128 -4.59 9.97 0.65
CA VAL A 128 -4.83 11.26 1.34
C VAL A 128 -6.32 11.54 1.46
N GLY A 129 -7.12 11.04 0.50
CA GLY A 129 -8.58 11.06 0.59
C GLY A 129 -9.25 12.41 0.46
N PHE A 130 -8.49 13.45 0.08
CA PHE A 130 -9.03 14.78 -0.23
C PHE A 130 -8.42 15.34 -1.51
N THR A 131 -9.15 16.24 -2.17
CA THR A 131 -8.62 17.05 -3.27
C THR A 131 -7.56 18.04 -2.76
N ALA A 132 -6.71 18.52 -3.65
CA ALA A 132 -5.84 19.64 -3.32
C ALA A 132 -6.70 20.86 -2.90
N PRO A 133 -6.22 21.70 -1.98
CA PRO A 133 -6.83 23.00 -1.71
C PRO A 133 -6.87 23.82 -3.00
N SER A 134 -7.96 24.55 -3.24
CA SER A 134 -8.05 25.54 -4.31
C SER A 134 -8.56 26.85 -3.76
N ASP A 135 -8.27 27.97 -4.43
CA ASP A 135 -8.62 29.31 -3.96
C ASP A 135 -10.09 29.40 -3.53
N GLY A 136 -10.30 29.69 -2.24
CA GLY A 136 -11.62 29.85 -1.63
C GLY A 136 -12.44 28.57 -1.43
N CYS A 137 -11.93 27.39 -1.76
CA CYS A 137 -12.65 26.12 -1.58
C CYS A 137 -11.91 25.17 -0.62
N PRO A 138 -12.59 24.63 0.41
CA PRO A 138 -11.99 23.61 1.26
C PRO A 138 -11.73 22.31 0.48
N PRO A 139 -10.72 21.51 0.89
CA PRO A 139 -10.48 20.18 0.35
C PRO A 139 -11.75 19.33 0.40
N ARG A 140 -12.09 18.66 -0.70
CA ARG A 140 -13.26 17.79 -0.78
C ARG A 140 -12.84 16.34 -0.65
N PRO A 141 -13.64 15.47 -0.02
CA PRO A 141 -13.38 14.03 -0.02
C PRO A 141 -13.14 13.51 -1.44
N SER A 142 -12.16 12.62 -1.58
CA SER A 142 -11.75 12.06 -2.86
C SER A 142 -11.46 10.57 -2.71
N ILE A 143 -11.86 9.80 -3.72
CA ILE A 143 -11.44 8.40 -3.88
C ILE A 143 -10.14 8.39 -4.67
N VAL A 144 -9.17 7.62 -4.19
CA VAL A 144 -7.92 7.38 -4.89
C VAL A 144 -8.09 6.13 -5.73
N ALA A 145 -7.77 6.22 -7.02
CA ALA A 145 -7.63 5.09 -7.92
C ALA A 145 -6.18 5.06 -8.41
N SER A 146 -5.48 3.95 -8.22
CA SER A 146 -4.06 3.81 -8.59
C SER A 146 -3.76 2.39 -9.05
N SER A 147 -2.65 2.18 -9.73
CA SER A 147 -2.12 0.84 -10.03
C SER A 147 -0.67 0.68 -9.60
N TYR A 148 -0.21 -0.56 -9.50
CA TYR A 148 1.21 -0.89 -9.52
C TYR A 148 1.48 -2.15 -10.34
N GLU A 149 2.69 -2.26 -10.87
CA GLU A 149 3.25 -3.47 -11.45
C GLU A 149 4.66 -3.68 -10.89
N ALA A 150 5.00 -4.94 -10.59
CA ALA A 150 6.32 -5.32 -10.10
C ALA A 150 7.23 -5.70 -11.27
N PHE A 151 8.50 -5.28 -11.22
CA PHE A 151 9.52 -5.64 -12.19
C PHE A 151 10.82 -6.01 -11.48
N VAL A 152 11.59 -6.92 -12.08
CA VAL A 152 12.92 -7.28 -11.56
C VAL A 152 13.94 -6.28 -12.11
N GLY A 153 14.54 -5.50 -11.22
CA GLY A 153 15.66 -4.64 -11.59
C GLY A 153 16.95 -5.45 -11.72
N LEU A 154 17.74 -5.21 -12.76
CA LEU A 154 19.07 -5.80 -12.96
C LEU A 154 20.19 -4.98 -12.30
N HIS A 155 19.85 -4.14 -11.32
CA HIS A 155 20.83 -3.33 -10.61
C HIS A 155 21.73 -4.23 -9.74
N PRO A 156 23.07 -4.10 -9.79
CA PRO A 156 23.99 -4.99 -9.07
C PRO A 156 23.67 -5.15 -7.58
N GLN A 157 23.32 -4.06 -6.89
CA GLN A 157 22.97 -4.10 -5.46
C GLN A 157 21.67 -4.89 -5.16
N HIS A 158 20.74 -5.00 -6.13
CA HIS A 158 19.54 -5.83 -5.95
C HIS A 158 19.87 -7.31 -6.17
N LEU A 159 20.77 -7.60 -7.13
CA LEU A 159 21.25 -8.95 -7.39
C LEU A 159 22.02 -9.52 -6.19
N GLU A 160 22.83 -8.71 -5.51
CA GLU A 160 23.55 -9.11 -4.29
C GLU A 160 22.62 -9.47 -3.12
N VAL A 161 21.41 -8.91 -3.05
CA VAL A 161 20.44 -9.27 -2.00
C VAL A 161 19.73 -10.60 -2.29
N LEU A 162 19.71 -11.02 -3.56
CA LEU A 162 19.10 -12.27 -4.01
C LEU A 162 20.04 -13.48 -3.94
N MET A 163 21.36 -13.25 -3.94
CA MET A 163 22.40 -14.27 -3.93
C MET A 163 22.91 -14.54 -2.51
#